data_AF-A0A6N9UP43-F1
#
_entry.id   AF-A0A6N9UP43-F1
#
_cell.length_a   1.000
_cell.length_b   1.000
_cell.length_c   1.000
_cell.angle_alpha   90.00
_cell.angle_beta   90.00
_cell.angle_gamma   90.00
#
_symmetry.space_group_name_H-M   'P 1'
#
loop_
_entity.id
_entity.type
_entity.pdbx_description
1 polymer ?
#
loop_
_entity_poly.entity_id
_entity_poly.type
_entity_poly.pdbx_seq_one_letter_code
_entity_poly.pdbx_strand_id
1 'polypeptide(L)'
;MTKPLAGLFKVRQRDAPGPAPYARSLRLCGEHLAAQEPGATGPQVRLTRAIGAFAASLDGPAADPFDALLQAGERALEVGGEHGLGLALGLAESAAGIRQRSKGAWRLRGLALDGIGRGGEAMECYGRYVALLPDGRPAPEVARRMHTLRRRRECLEAAVALFPEDGSELRGLLEEPTATTAVLAPRFAAYVRARVAGHGVGDPAVRRLLALYGDYRRLVERAGTPDPPHDGVTPVDVSGLRGLLSGRSVCVVSNAADVAGSTLGAEIDGYDLVVRCDTFRIRARGTGERTGLHAVSLRGDSPWQGPAWTRRAGIRL
;
A
#
# COMPACT_ATOMS: atom_id res chain seq x y z
N MET A 1 1.45 2.80 -78.46
CA MET A 1 1.04 1.83 -77.42
C MET A 1 1.53 2.33 -76.08
N THR A 2 0.70 3.08 -75.37
CA THR A 2 0.99 3.69 -74.06
C THR A 2 0.16 2.98 -72.99
N LYS A 3 0.79 2.17 -72.14
CA LYS A 3 0.12 1.56 -70.97
C LYS A 3 0.34 2.47 -69.75
N PRO A 4 -0.72 2.87 -69.02
CA PRO A 4 -0.55 3.65 -67.80
C PRO A 4 -0.19 2.71 -66.63
N LEU A 5 0.85 3.06 -65.89
CA LEU A 5 1.19 2.46 -64.61
C LEU A 5 0.26 3.04 -63.53
N ALA A 6 -0.95 2.47 -63.41
CA ALA A 6 -1.83 2.71 -62.29
C ALA A 6 -1.90 1.45 -61.43
N GLY A 7 -1.32 1.49 -60.23
CA GLY A 7 -1.60 0.49 -59.22
C GLY A 7 -0.42 0.01 -58.38
N LEU A 8 0.31 0.90 -57.71
CA LEU A 8 1.26 0.52 -56.66
C LEU A 8 1.23 1.47 -55.45
N PHE A 9 0.04 1.80 -54.97
CA PHE A 9 -0.14 2.31 -53.60
C PHE A 9 -1.40 1.70 -52.99
N LYS A 10 -1.36 0.39 -52.69
CA LYS A 10 -2.23 -0.15 -51.65
C LYS A 10 -1.69 0.37 -50.33
N VAL A 11 -2.29 1.47 -49.85
CA VAL A 11 -2.23 1.88 -48.46
C VAL A 11 -2.56 0.65 -47.64
N ARG A 12 -1.58 0.14 -46.90
CA ARG A 12 -1.77 -0.93 -45.92
C ARG A 12 -2.57 -0.29 -44.79
N GLN A 13 -3.89 -0.20 -44.95
CA GLN A 13 -4.79 0.00 -43.83
C GLN A 13 -4.48 -1.15 -42.88
N ARG A 14 -3.77 -0.81 -41.82
CA ARG A 14 -3.53 -1.70 -40.70
C ARG A 14 -4.93 -1.90 -40.12
N ASP A 15 -5.57 -3.02 -40.43
CA ASP A 15 -6.82 -3.41 -39.77
C ASP A 15 -6.58 -3.21 -38.28
N ALA A 16 -7.21 -2.19 -37.72
CA ALA A 16 -7.20 -2.01 -36.28
C ALA A 16 -7.76 -3.34 -35.74
N PRO A 17 -7.06 -4.03 -34.84
CA PRO A 17 -7.60 -5.24 -34.28
C PRO A 17 -8.98 -4.88 -33.72
N GLY A 18 -10.05 -5.47 -34.29
CA GLY A 18 -11.40 -5.25 -33.82
C GLY A 18 -11.49 -5.55 -32.31
N PRO A 19 -12.60 -5.26 -31.62
CA PRO A 19 -12.70 -5.31 -30.14
C PRO A 19 -12.43 -6.69 -29.49
N ALA A 20 -12.15 -7.72 -30.30
CA ALA A 20 -11.79 -9.08 -29.91
C ALA A 20 -10.76 -9.21 -28.76
N PRO A 21 -9.62 -8.48 -28.70
CA PRO A 21 -8.67 -8.63 -27.60
C PRO A 21 -9.21 -8.09 -26.27
N TYR A 22 -10.26 -7.27 -26.30
CA TYR A 22 -10.87 -6.63 -25.13
C TYR A 22 -12.17 -7.30 -24.66
N ALA A 23 -12.69 -8.28 -25.41
CA ALA A 23 -13.96 -8.94 -25.12
C ALA A 23 -14.03 -9.53 -23.70
N ARG A 24 -12.95 -10.20 -23.25
CA ARG A 24 -12.85 -10.71 -21.88
C ARG A 24 -12.94 -9.58 -20.84
N SER A 25 -12.25 -8.48 -21.07
CA SER A 25 -12.25 -7.33 -20.15
C SER A 25 -13.62 -6.67 -20.06
N LEU A 26 -14.30 -6.48 -21.20
CA LEU A 26 -15.67 -5.96 -21.22
C LEU A 26 -16.62 -6.87 -20.43
N ARG A 27 -16.53 -8.18 -20.62
CA ARG A 27 -17.35 -9.14 -19.88
C ARG A 27 -17.14 -9.03 -18.36
N LEU A 28 -15.88 -8.99 -17.91
CA LEU A 28 -15.55 -8.83 -16.49
C LEU A 28 -16.11 -7.51 -15.91
N CYS A 29 -16.03 -6.42 -16.68
CA CYS A 29 -16.62 -5.15 -16.28
C CYS A 29 -18.15 -5.24 -16.16
N GLY A 30 -18.82 -5.91 -17.11
CA GLY A 30 -20.26 -6.13 -17.08
C GLY A 30 -20.70 -6.98 -15.90
N GLU A 31 -20.00 -8.09 -15.64
CA GLU A 31 -20.23 -8.97 -14.48
C GLU A 31 -20.09 -8.20 -13.16
N HIS A 32 -19.07 -7.34 -13.04
CA HIS A 32 -18.89 -6.50 -11.85
C HIS A 32 -20.03 -5.49 -11.65
N LEU A 33 -20.46 -4.80 -12.72
CA LEU A 33 -21.58 -3.85 -12.64
C LEU A 33 -22.90 -4.55 -12.31
N ALA A 34 -23.12 -5.76 -12.83
CA ALA A 34 -24.32 -6.55 -12.53
C ALA A 34 -24.36 -7.04 -11.08
N ALA A 35 -23.20 -7.33 -10.48
CA ALA A 35 -23.08 -7.71 -9.08
C ALA A 35 -23.06 -6.52 -8.10
N GLN A 36 -23.17 -5.28 -8.60
CA GLN A 36 -23.06 -4.09 -7.76
C GLN A 36 -24.37 -3.83 -7.00
N GLU A 37 -24.26 -3.80 -5.67
CA GLU A 37 -25.38 -3.45 -4.79
C GLU A 37 -25.71 -1.94 -4.82
N PRO A 38 -26.97 -1.55 -4.51
CA PRO A 38 -27.36 -0.15 -4.41
C PRO A 38 -26.60 0.59 -3.29
N GLY A 39 -26.11 1.80 -3.59
CA GLY A 39 -25.40 2.66 -2.63
C GLY A 39 -23.95 2.96 -3.01
N ALA A 40 -23.76 3.64 -4.16
CA ALA A 40 -22.43 3.84 -4.73
C ALA A 40 -21.54 4.77 -3.88
N THR A 41 -20.38 4.25 -3.46
CA THR A 41 -19.31 5.05 -2.84
C THR A 41 -18.54 5.86 -3.89
N GLY A 42 -17.80 6.89 -3.47
CA GLY A 42 -16.97 7.70 -4.37
C GLY A 42 -16.02 6.88 -5.29
N PRO A 43 -15.29 5.88 -4.78
CA PRO A 43 -14.50 4.96 -5.60
C PRO A 43 -15.33 4.15 -6.61
N GLN A 44 -16.49 3.64 -6.21
CA GLN A 44 -17.37 2.89 -7.11
C GLN A 44 -17.86 3.75 -8.27
N VAL A 45 -18.26 5.01 -8.02
CA VAL A 45 -18.67 5.94 -9.09
C VAL A 45 -17.53 6.19 -10.09
N ARG A 46 -16.29 6.34 -9.60
CA ARG A 46 -15.11 6.50 -10.47
C ARG A 46 -14.85 5.24 -11.31
N LEU A 47 -15.01 4.06 -10.73
CA LEU A 47 -14.88 2.79 -11.43
C LEU A 47 -15.95 2.66 -12.52
N THR A 48 -17.23 2.89 -12.22
CA THR A 48 -18.31 2.84 -13.20
C THR A 48 -18.05 3.79 -14.37
N ARG A 49 -17.57 5.01 -14.09
CA ARG A 49 -17.19 5.97 -15.15
C ARG A 49 -16.02 5.47 -15.99
N ALA A 50 -14.99 4.88 -15.37
CA ALA A 50 -13.84 4.34 -16.08
C ALA A 50 -14.23 3.14 -16.96
N ILE A 51 -15.14 2.27 -16.48
CA ILE A 51 -15.71 1.18 -17.27
C ILE A 51 -16.47 1.74 -18.48
N GLY A 52 -17.29 2.77 -18.29
CA GLY A 52 -18.00 3.43 -19.39
C GLY A 52 -17.06 4.06 -20.43
N ALA A 53 -15.99 4.72 -19.97
CA ALA A 53 -14.97 5.28 -20.85
C ALA A 53 -14.20 4.18 -21.62
N PHE A 54 -13.90 3.06 -20.96
CA PHE A 54 -13.31 1.90 -21.60
C PHE A 54 -14.24 1.30 -22.66
N ALA A 55 -15.51 1.10 -22.36
CA ALA A 55 -16.48 0.61 -23.35
C ALA A 55 -16.58 1.55 -24.56
N ALA A 56 -16.73 2.86 -24.33
CA ALA A 56 -16.81 3.85 -25.40
C ALA A 56 -15.52 3.94 -26.25
N SER A 57 -14.36 3.67 -25.67
CA SER A 57 -13.09 3.69 -26.40
C SER A 57 -12.98 2.61 -27.47
N LEU A 58 -13.75 1.52 -27.36
CA LEU A 58 -13.70 0.41 -28.31
C LEU A 58 -14.37 0.72 -29.65
N ASP A 59 -15.29 1.70 -29.67
CA ASP A 59 -16.04 2.11 -30.86
C ASP A 59 -15.49 3.39 -31.51
N GLY A 60 -14.57 4.10 -30.84
CA GLY A 60 -14.08 5.42 -31.27
C GLY A 60 -12.60 5.41 -31.67
N PRO A 61 -12.21 6.03 -32.80
CA PRO A 61 -10.80 6.05 -33.26
C PRO A 61 -9.87 6.97 -32.45
N ALA A 62 -10.41 7.76 -31.52
CA ALA A 62 -9.67 8.81 -30.80
C ALA A 62 -9.16 8.41 -29.39
N ALA A 63 -9.62 7.29 -28.83
CA ALA A 63 -9.24 6.87 -27.48
C ALA A 63 -8.45 5.55 -27.54
N ASP A 64 -7.29 5.45 -26.86
CA ASP A 64 -6.56 4.18 -26.75
C ASP A 64 -7.31 3.25 -25.76
N PRO A 65 -7.94 2.15 -26.23
CA PRO A 65 -8.68 1.27 -25.35
C PRO A 65 -7.80 0.55 -24.34
N PHE A 66 -6.50 0.45 -24.62
CA PHE A 66 -5.54 -0.11 -23.68
C PHE A 66 -5.35 0.79 -22.44
N ASP A 67 -5.24 2.10 -22.64
CA ASP A 67 -5.07 3.03 -21.53
C ASP A 67 -6.34 3.14 -20.71
N ALA A 68 -7.51 3.12 -21.37
CA ALA A 68 -8.80 3.08 -20.70
C ALA A 68 -9.00 1.77 -19.89
N LEU A 69 -8.53 0.63 -20.41
CA LEU A 69 -8.50 -0.65 -19.68
C LEU A 69 -7.64 -0.56 -18.41
N LEU A 70 -6.43 -0.01 -18.52
CA LEU A 70 -5.55 0.17 -17.36
C LEU A 70 -6.18 1.10 -16.32
N GLN A 71 -6.77 2.21 -16.77
CA GLN A 71 -7.47 3.16 -15.91
C GLN A 71 -8.65 2.50 -15.17
N ALA A 72 -9.44 1.67 -15.84
CA ALA A 72 -10.52 0.90 -15.21
C ALA A 72 -9.97 -0.06 -14.14
N GLY A 73 -8.87 -0.75 -14.44
CA GLY A 73 -8.16 -1.60 -13.47
C GLY A 73 -7.66 -0.83 -12.25
N GLU A 74 -7.08 0.36 -12.44
CA GLU A 74 -6.65 1.21 -11.33
C GLU A 74 -7.83 1.67 -10.46
N ARG A 75 -8.97 2.04 -11.06
CA ARG A 75 -10.17 2.36 -10.28
C ARG A 75 -10.72 1.14 -9.53
N ALA A 76 -10.57 -0.06 -10.08
CA ALA A 76 -10.98 -1.29 -9.41
C ALA A 76 -10.10 -1.56 -8.16
N LEU A 77 -8.80 -1.23 -8.21
CA LEU A 77 -7.94 -1.25 -7.02
C LEU A 77 -8.38 -0.25 -5.94
N GLU A 78 -8.84 0.94 -6.32
CA GLU A 78 -9.34 1.94 -5.36
C GLU A 78 -10.60 1.48 -4.63
N VAL A 79 -11.47 0.72 -5.31
CA VAL A 79 -12.64 0.10 -4.68
C VAL A 79 -12.21 -0.95 -3.66
N GLY A 80 -11.17 -1.72 -3.98
CA GLY A 80 -10.67 -2.78 -3.11
C GLY A 80 -11.70 -3.88 -2.88
N GLY A 81 -11.60 -4.56 -1.74
CA GLY A 81 -12.43 -5.72 -1.43
C GLY A 81 -12.26 -6.87 -2.41
N GLU A 82 -12.97 -7.98 -2.19
CA GLU A 82 -12.83 -9.19 -3.02
C GLU A 82 -13.20 -8.91 -4.50
N HIS A 83 -14.35 -8.29 -4.74
CA HIS A 83 -14.85 -8.02 -6.09
C HIS A 83 -14.01 -6.99 -6.86
N GLY A 84 -13.56 -5.90 -6.21
CA GLY A 84 -12.75 -4.88 -6.85
C GLY A 84 -11.33 -5.37 -7.14
N LEU A 85 -10.71 -6.08 -6.19
CA LEU A 85 -9.39 -6.70 -6.41
C LEU A 85 -9.45 -7.82 -7.47
N GLY A 86 -10.52 -8.62 -7.49
CA GLY A 86 -10.77 -9.63 -8.50
C GLY A 86 -10.91 -9.03 -9.91
N LEU A 87 -11.70 -7.97 -10.05
CA LEU A 87 -11.82 -7.24 -11.30
C LEU A 87 -10.47 -6.64 -11.73
N ALA A 88 -9.76 -5.96 -10.82
CA ALA A 88 -8.46 -5.36 -11.09
C ALA A 88 -7.46 -6.40 -11.60
N LEU A 89 -7.40 -7.57 -10.95
CA LEU A 89 -6.56 -8.68 -11.39
C LEU A 89 -6.96 -9.11 -12.80
N GLY A 90 -8.24 -9.41 -13.02
CA GLY A 90 -8.77 -9.85 -14.32
C GLY A 90 -8.42 -8.90 -15.47
N LEU A 91 -8.61 -7.59 -15.27
CA LEU A 91 -8.26 -6.56 -16.25
C LEU A 91 -6.74 -6.48 -16.47
N ALA A 92 -5.93 -6.63 -15.43
CA ALA A 92 -4.48 -6.67 -15.54
C ALA A 92 -3.96 -7.88 -16.32
N GLU A 93 -4.58 -9.06 -16.17
CA GLU A 93 -4.22 -10.25 -16.95
C GLU A 93 -4.52 -10.06 -18.42
N SER A 94 -5.71 -9.53 -18.74
CA SER A 94 -6.06 -9.18 -20.12
C SER A 94 -5.06 -8.17 -20.67
N ALA A 95 -4.75 -7.10 -19.94
CA ALA A 95 -3.79 -6.08 -20.38
C ALA A 95 -2.39 -6.65 -20.63
N ALA A 96 -1.90 -7.54 -19.76
CA ALA A 96 -0.61 -8.20 -19.94
C ALA A 96 -0.61 -9.17 -21.15
N GLY A 97 -1.76 -9.79 -21.44
CA GLY A 97 -1.96 -10.62 -22.63
C GLY A 97 -1.96 -9.81 -23.93
N ILE A 98 -2.55 -8.59 -23.91
CA ILE A 98 -2.60 -7.70 -25.08
C ILE A 98 -1.23 -7.06 -25.36
N ARG A 99 -0.57 -6.51 -24.32
CA ARG A 99 0.74 -5.86 -24.44
C ARG A 99 1.71 -6.42 -23.38
N GLN A 100 2.48 -7.45 -23.75
CA GLN A 100 3.44 -8.09 -22.84
C GLN A 100 4.55 -7.16 -22.31
N ARG A 101 4.88 -6.10 -23.05
CA ARG A 101 5.88 -5.09 -22.64
C ARG A 101 5.26 -3.85 -21.96
N SER A 102 4.04 -3.96 -21.46
CA SER A 102 3.38 -2.87 -20.73
C SER A 102 3.80 -2.84 -19.26
N LYS A 103 4.52 -1.78 -18.86
CA LYS A 103 4.86 -1.50 -17.46
C LYS A 103 3.60 -1.36 -16.60
N GLY A 104 2.59 -0.65 -17.11
CA GLY A 104 1.32 -0.41 -16.43
C GLY A 104 0.57 -1.72 -16.14
N ALA A 105 0.54 -2.65 -17.10
CA ALA A 105 -0.10 -3.95 -16.91
C ALA A 105 0.57 -4.80 -15.82
N TRP A 106 1.91 -4.90 -15.84
CA TRP A 106 2.65 -5.64 -14.81
C TRP A 106 2.55 -5.00 -13.43
N ARG A 107 2.59 -3.67 -13.34
CA ARG A 107 2.37 -2.94 -12.08
C ARG A 107 0.95 -3.19 -11.55
N LEU A 108 -0.07 -3.05 -12.39
CA LEU A 108 -1.47 -3.26 -12.02
C LEU A 108 -1.71 -4.70 -11.52
N ARG A 109 -1.17 -5.70 -12.23
CA ARG A 109 -1.25 -7.11 -11.83
C ARG A 109 -0.60 -7.34 -10.47
N GLY A 110 0.59 -6.79 -10.24
CA GLY A 110 1.31 -6.89 -8.97
C GLY A 110 0.53 -6.28 -7.81
N LEU A 111 -0.04 -5.08 -8.01
CA LEU A 111 -0.87 -4.40 -7.00
C LEU A 111 -2.14 -5.19 -6.65
N ALA A 112 -2.81 -5.77 -7.65
CA ALA A 112 -4.00 -6.58 -7.43
C ALA A 112 -3.68 -7.86 -6.64
N LEU A 113 -2.61 -8.57 -7.03
CA LEU A 113 -2.16 -9.79 -6.33
C LEU A 113 -1.71 -9.50 -4.89
N ASP A 114 -1.00 -8.39 -4.68
CA ASP A 114 -0.59 -7.93 -3.35
C ASP A 114 -1.82 -7.61 -2.47
N GLY A 115 -2.83 -6.93 -3.03
CA GLY A 115 -4.10 -6.67 -2.36
C GLY A 115 -4.87 -7.94 -1.98
N ILE A 116 -4.86 -8.97 -2.84
CA ILE A 116 -5.45 -10.30 -2.58
C ILE A 116 -4.62 -11.09 -1.54
N GLY A 117 -3.35 -10.70 -1.34
CA GLY A 117 -2.43 -11.36 -0.43
C GLY A 117 -1.61 -12.48 -1.07
N ARG A 118 -1.62 -12.61 -2.41
CA ARG A 118 -0.77 -13.54 -3.21
C ARG A 118 0.62 -12.95 -3.41
N GLY A 119 1.38 -12.88 -2.31
CA GLY A 119 2.66 -12.16 -2.25
C GLY A 119 3.75 -12.71 -3.18
N GLY A 120 3.78 -14.03 -3.41
CA GLY A 120 4.76 -14.66 -4.32
C GLY A 120 4.61 -14.16 -5.76
N GLU A 121 3.41 -14.31 -6.32
CA GLU A 121 3.13 -13.85 -7.69
C GLU A 121 3.18 -12.32 -7.82
N ALA A 122 2.81 -11.57 -6.78
CA ALA A 122 2.96 -10.12 -6.76
C ALA A 122 4.44 -9.72 -6.92
N MET A 123 5.36 -10.40 -6.23
CA MET A 123 6.81 -10.17 -6.36
C MET A 123 7.32 -10.45 -7.78
N GLU A 124 6.84 -11.51 -8.42
CA GLU A 124 7.19 -11.80 -9.83
C GLU A 124 6.71 -10.71 -10.77
N CYS A 125 5.47 -10.22 -10.59
CA CYS A 125 4.90 -9.15 -11.38
C CYS A 125 5.68 -7.84 -11.21
N TYR A 126 6.05 -7.50 -9.98
CA TYR A 126 6.90 -6.34 -9.72
C TYR A 126 8.30 -6.49 -10.32
N GLY A 127 8.87 -7.70 -10.30
CA GLY A 127 10.14 -8.00 -10.99
C GLY A 127 10.05 -7.74 -12.50
N ARG A 128 8.98 -8.19 -13.16
CA ARG A 128 8.73 -7.92 -14.59
C ARG A 128 8.52 -6.43 -14.87
N TYR A 129 7.77 -5.74 -14.01
CA TYR A 129 7.62 -4.29 -14.10
C TYR A 129 8.96 -3.55 -14.02
N VAL A 130 9.81 -3.91 -13.05
CA VAL A 130 11.14 -3.34 -12.86
C VAL A 130 12.04 -3.59 -14.07
N ALA A 131 12.05 -4.81 -14.61
CA ALA A 131 12.85 -5.18 -15.78
C ALA A 131 12.51 -4.38 -17.05
N LEU A 132 11.31 -3.78 -17.11
CA LEU A 132 10.90 -2.94 -18.23
C LEU A 132 11.30 -1.46 -18.05
N LEU A 133 11.68 -1.02 -16.85
CA LEU A 133 12.06 0.37 -16.57
C LEU A 133 13.47 0.68 -17.11
N PRO A 134 13.72 1.88 -17.65
CA PRO A 134 15.01 2.22 -18.24
C PRO A 134 16.18 2.21 -17.24
N ASP A 135 15.90 2.56 -15.98
CA ASP A 135 16.88 2.62 -14.88
C ASP A 135 16.68 1.49 -13.85
N GLY A 136 15.70 0.61 -14.07
CA GLY A 136 15.33 -0.45 -13.14
C GLY A 136 14.82 0.06 -11.79
N ARG A 137 14.47 1.34 -11.64
CA ARG A 137 14.03 1.91 -10.35
C ARG A 137 12.50 1.94 -10.27
N PRO A 138 11.86 1.04 -9.50
CA PRO A 138 10.41 1.06 -9.36
C PRO A 138 9.93 2.35 -8.71
N ALA A 139 8.67 2.70 -8.95
CA ALA A 139 8.00 3.76 -8.18
C ALA A 139 8.15 3.50 -6.67
N PRO A 140 8.32 4.54 -5.83
CA PRO A 140 8.55 4.38 -4.39
C PRO A 140 7.48 3.53 -3.70
N GLU A 141 6.22 3.61 -4.14
CA GLU A 141 5.14 2.75 -3.65
C GLU A 141 5.39 1.26 -3.90
N VAL A 142 5.79 0.90 -5.12
CA VAL A 142 6.06 -0.48 -5.52
C VAL A 142 7.30 -1.01 -4.79
N ALA A 143 8.34 -0.18 -4.64
CA ALA A 143 9.55 -0.55 -3.90
C ALA A 143 9.23 -0.98 -2.46
N ARG A 144 8.32 -0.28 -1.78
CA ARG A 144 7.89 -0.59 -0.40
C ARG A 144 7.09 -1.86 -0.30
N ARG A 145 6.16 -2.07 -1.23
CA ARG A 145 5.37 -3.29 -1.31
C ARG A 145 6.29 -4.49 -1.51
N MET A 146 7.23 -4.40 -2.45
CA MET A 146 8.26 -5.43 -2.66
C MET A 146 9.10 -5.67 -1.40
N HIS A 147 9.51 -4.62 -0.70
CA HIS A 147 10.25 -4.76 0.56
C HIS A 147 9.44 -5.48 1.63
N THR A 148 8.18 -5.09 1.83
CA THR A 148 7.27 -5.71 2.80
C THR A 148 7.05 -7.19 2.49
N LEU A 149 6.78 -7.53 1.22
CA LEU A 149 6.56 -8.92 0.79
C LEU A 149 7.82 -9.78 0.98
N ARG A 150 9.00 -9.25 0.64
CA ARG A 150 10.27 -9.94 0.86
C ARG A 150 10.52 -10.19 2.35
N ARG A 151 10.37 -9.15 3.17
CA ARG A 151 10.54 -9.25 4.63
C ARG A 151 9.57 -10.26 5.26
N ARG A 152 8.31 -10.32 4.81
CA ARG A 152 7.33 -11.32 5.27
C ARG A 152 7.78 -12.73 4.92
N ARG A 153 8.24 -12.96 3.69
CA ARG A 153 8.77 -14.26 3.25
C ARG A 153 10.02 -14.66 4.03
N GLU A 154 10.97 -13.75 4.21
CA GLU A 154 12.18 -13.99 5.01
C GLU A 154 11.84 -14.39 6.46
N CYS A 155 10.83 -13.77 7.09
CA CYS A 155 10.39 -14.16 8.43
C CYS A 155 9.88 -15.60 8.48
N LEU A 156 9.09 -16.01 7.48
CA LEU A 156 8.53 -17.36 7.38
C LEU A 156 9.62 -18.40 7.10
N GLU A 157 10.52 -18.13 6.15
CA GLU A 157 11.64 -19.01 5.81
C GLU A 157 12.60 -19.18 6.99
N ALA A 158 12.94 -18.08 7.68
CA ALA A 158 13.76 -18.12 8.88
C ALA A 158 13.08 -18.89 10.02
N ALA A 159 11.75 -18.77 10.17
CA ALA A 159 11.00 -19.50 11.17
C ALA A 159 11.04 -21.02 10.92
N VAL A 160 10.78 -21.44 9.69
CA VAL A 160 10.84 -22.85 9.26
C VAL A 160 12.26 -23.42 9.43
N ALA A 161 13.30 -22.61 9.23
CA ALA A 161 14.69 -23.04 9.40
C ALA A 161 15.08 -23.30 10.86
N LEU A 162 14.36 -22.75 11.85
CA LEU A 162 14.63 -23.00 13.28
C LEU A 162 14.21 -24.41 13.70
N PHE A 163 13.15 -24.95 13.09
CA PHE A 163 12.67 -26.31 13.34
C PHE A 163 12.31 -26.99 12.00
N PRO A 164 13.31 -27.53 11.27
CA PRO A 164 13.12 -28.01 9.90
C PRO A 164 12.13 -29.16 9.75
N GLU A 165 12.16 -30.14 10.65
CA GLU A 165 11.26 -31.31 10.62
C GLU A 165 9.81 -30.92 10.85
N ASP A 166 9.61 -30.06 11.84
CA ASP A 166 8.31 -29.56 12.26
C ASP A 166 7.72 -28.48 11.37
N GLY A 167 8.57 -27.84 10.55
CA GLY A 167 8.20 -26.77 9.64
C GLY A 167 7.76 -27.25 8.26
N SER A 168 7.66 -28.55 8.02
CA SER A 168 7.38 -29.15 6.70
C SER A 168 6.05 -28.69 6.10
N GLU A 169 4.96 -28.65 6.88
CA GLU A 169 3.65 -28.14 6.43
C GLU A 169 3.74 -26.66 6.02
N LEU A 170 4.34 -25.82 6.88
CA LEU A 170 4.50 -24.40 6.60
C LEU A 170 5.43 -24.17 5.39
N ARG A 171 6.45 -25.00 5.21
CA ARG A 171 7.34 -24.97 4.04
C ARG A 171 6.57 -25.29 2.75
N GLY A 172 5.75 -26.33 2.74
CA GLY A 172 4.92 -26.67 1.58
C GLY A 172 4.04 -25.50 1.15
N LEU A 173 3.40 -24.83 2.10
CA LEU A 173 2.59 -23.62 1.82
C LEU A 173 3.42 -22.44 1.30
N LEU A 174 4.70 -22.32 1.65
CA LEU A 174 5.59 -21.28 1.10
C LEU A 174 6.03 -21.57 -0.34
N GLU A 175 6.03 -22.84 -0.74
CA GLU A 175 6.37 -23.27 -2.09
C GLU A 175 5.18 -23.13 -3.05
N GLU A 176 3.94 -23.14 -2.53
CA GLU A 176 2.72 -22.87 -3.28
C GLU A 176 2.65 -21.42 -3.77
N PRO A 177 2.72 -21.14 -5.09
CA PRO A 177 2.74 -19.77 -5.62
C PRO A 177 1.47 -18.97 -5.30
N THR A 178 0.34 -19.69 -5.20
CA THR A 178 -1.01 -19.13 -4.98
C THR A 178 -1.35 -18.95 -3.50
N ALA A 179 -0.47 -19.35 -2.57
CA ALA A 179 -0.73 -19.23 -1.14
C ALA A 179 -0.96 -17.76 -0.75
N THR A 180 -2.11 -17.52 -0.11
CA THR A 180 -2.48 -16.17 0.31
C THR A 180 -1.99 -15.89 1.72
N THR A 181 -1.78 -14.61 2.03
CA THR A 181 -1.48 -14.16 3.40
C THR A 181 -2.58 -14.59 4.39
N ALA A 182 -3.85 -14.64 3.95
CA ALA A 182 -4.99 -15.10 4.76
C ALA A 182 -4.88 -16.59 5.14
N VAL A 183 -4.27 -17.42 4.29
CA VAL A 183 -3.99 -18.84 4.59
C VAL A 183 -2.71 -18.96 5.41
N LEU A 184 -1.63 -18.25 5.05
CA LEU A 184 -0.33 -18.36 5.71
C LEU A 184 -0.34 -17.85 7.16
N ALA A 185 -1.00 -16.73 7.44
CA ALA A 185 -0.98 -16.11 8.76
C ALA A 185 -1.51 -17.02 9.91
N PRO A 186 -2.70 -17.64 9.80
CA PRO A 186 -3.20 -18.54 10.84
C PRO A 186 -2.34 -19.81 10.98
N ARG A 187 -1.75 -20.31 9.89
CA ARG A 187 -0.86 -21.48 9.88
C ARG A 187 0.44 -21.17 10.60
N PHE A 188 1.03 -20.01 10.33
CA PHE A 188 2.22 -19.56 11.05
C PHE A 188 1.93 -19.35 12.55
N ALA A 189 0.77 -18.79 12.91
CA ALA A 189 0.36 -18.65 14.30
C ALA A 189 0.19 -20.01 15.00
N ALA A 190 -0.37 -21.01 14.32
CA ALA A 190 -0.50 -22.37 14.84
C ALA A 190 0.87 -23.05 15.03
N TYR A 191 1.76 -22.90 14.04
CA TYR A 191 3.14 -23.38 14.11
C TYR A 191 3.87 -22.81 15.33
N VAL A 192 3.80 -21.49 15.55
CA VAL A 192 4.42 -20.82 16.70
C VAL A 192 3.86 -21.36 18.02
N ARG A 193 2.54 -21.52 18.14
CA ARG A 193 1.92 -22.09 19.36
C ARG A 193 2.41 -23.52 19.63
N ALA A 194 2.49 -24.36 18.59
CA ALA A 194 2.99 -25.73 18.73
C ALA A 194 4.45 -25.76 19.21
N ARG A 195 5.32 -24.90 18.68
CA ARG A 195 6.73 -24.82 19.11
C ARG A 195 6.87 -24.34 20.56
N VAL A 196 6.08 -23.34 20.96
CA VAL A 196 6.06 -22.86 22.34
C VAL A 196 5.61 -23.96 23.31
N ALA A 197 4.60 -24.75 22.93
CA ALA A 197 4.10 -25.85 23.76
C ALA A 197 5.11 -27.02 23.87
N GLY A 198 5.82 -27.34 22.78
CA GLY A 198 6.76 -28.46 22.75
C GLY A 198 8.12 -28.18 23.40
N HIS A 199 8.65 -26.97 23.25
CA HIS A 199 10.02 -26.63 23.68
C HIS A 199 10.08 -25.64 24.85
N GLY A 200 8.97 -24.97 25.16
CA GLY A 200 8.89 -23.95 26.21
C GLY A 200 9.49 -22.60 25.81
N VAL A 201 9.11 -21.54 26.52
CA VAL A 201 9.53 -20.15 26.23
C VAL A 201 10.99 -19.84 26.57
N GLY A 202 11.66 -20.71 27.35
CA GLY A 202 13.08 -20.57 27.69
C GLY A 202 14.03 -20.93 26.54
N ASP A 203 13.56 -21.76 25.60
CA ASP A 203 14.35 -22.22 24.47
C ASP A 203 14.79 -21.02 23.58
N PRO A 204 16.10 -20.86 23.30
CA PRO A 204 16.61 -19.79 22.44
C PRO A 204 15.98 -19.76 21.03
N ALA A 205 15.72 -20.92 20.43
CA ALA A 205 15.07 -21.03 19.13
C ALA A 205 13.61 -20.59 19.19
N VAL A 206 12.88 -20.93 20.26
CA VAL A 206 11.50 -20.43 20.48
C VAL A 206 11.48 -18.91 20.66
N ARG A 207 12.42 -18.34 21.43
CA ARG A 207 12.52 -16.88 21.57
C ARG A 207 12.77 -16.18 20.24
N ARG A 208 13.64 -16.73 19.40
CA ARG A 208 13.88 -16.23 18.03
C ARG A 208 12.64 -16.37 17.14
N LEU A 209 11.92 -17.48 17.25
CA LEU A 209 10.67 -17.71 16.52
C LEU A 209 9.58 -16.69 16.91
N LEU A 210 9.43 -16.38 18.20
CA LEU A 210 8.49 -15.36 18.67
C LEU A 210 8.84 -13.96 18.14
N ALA A 211 10.13 -13.62 18.04
CA ALA A 211 10.58 -12.37 17.43
C ALA A 211 10.21 -12.30 15.93
N LEU A 212 10.50 -13.37 15.17
CA LEU A 212 10.13 -13.47 13.75
C LEU A 212 8.61 -13.39 13.53
N TYR A 213 7.83 -14.04 14.39
CA TYR A 213 6.37 -13.97 14.35
C TYR A 213 5.86 -12.55 14.65
N GLY A 214 6.46 -11.86 15.62
CA GLY A 214 6.16 -10.45 15.93
C GLY A 214 6.48 -9.52 14.75
N ASP A 215 7.62 -9.70 14.09
CA ASP A 215 7.99 -8.97 12.87
C ASP A 215 7.00 -9.23 11.73
N TYR A 216 6.68 -10.49 11.47
CA TYR A 216 5.70 -10.88 10.45
C TYR A 216 4.32 -10.26 10.71
N ARG A 217 3.82 -10.34 11.94
CA ARG A 217 2.54 -9.75 12.36
C ARG A 217 2.50 -8.26 12.09
N ARG A 218 3.55 -7.53 12.49
CA ARG A 218 3.67 -6.09 12.22
C ARG A 218 3.61 -5.79 10.73
N LEU A 219 4.32 -6.55 9.91
CA LEU A 219 4.34 -6.37 8.46
C LEU A 219 2.99 -6.69 7.82
N VAL A 220 2.22 -7.64 8.35
CA VAL A 220 0.87 -7.98 7.85
C VAL A 220 -0.14 -6.91 8.21
N GLU A 221 -0.15 -6.45 9.46
CA GLU A 221 -1.09 -5.43 9.97
C GLU A 221 -0.78 -4.03 9.42
N ARG A 222 0.50 -3.75 9.16
CA ARG A 222 0.97 -2.46 8.66
C ARG A 222 1.91 -2.73 7.49
N ALA A 223 1.46 -2.48 6.27
CA ALA A 223 2.38 -2.40 5.14
C ALA A 223 3.45 -1.37 5.50
N GLY A 224 4.74 -1.73 5.35
CA GLY A 224 5.82 -0.87 5.82
C GLY A 224 5.70 0.52 5.21
N THR A 225 5.40 1.52 6.04
CA THR A 225 5.68 2.91 5.71
C THR A 225 7.17 2.95 5.39
N PRO A 226 7.62 3.55 4.27
CA PRO A 226 9.04 3.79 4.17
C PRO A 226 9.37 4.66 5.36
N ASP A 227 10.54 4.46 5.94
CA ASP A 227 11.11 5.54 6.72
C ASP A 227 11.04 6.80 5.83
N PRO A 228 10.39 7.89 6.29
CA PRO A 228 10.52 9.16 5.58
C PRO A 228 12.03 9.39 5.42
N PRO A 229 12.50 10.04 4.33
CA PRO A 229 13.89 10.45 4.26
C PRO A 229 14.23 11.11 5.59
N HIS A 230 15.09 10.45 6.36
CA HIS A 230 15.43 10.87 7.71
C HIS A 230 16.35 12.07 7.56
N ASP A 231 15.74 13.24 7.37
CA ASP A 231 16.42 14.52 7.51
C ASP A 231 16.70 14.76 9.01
N GLY A 232 17.36 13.82 9.68
CA GLY A 232 17.70 13.86 11.10
C GLY A 232 16.56 13.52 12.07
N VAL A 233 15.52 12.77 11.67
CA VAL A 233 14.39 12.39 12.53
C VAL A 233 14.41 10.90 12.84
N THR A 234 14.24 10.52 14.12
CA THR A 234 14.16 9.11 14.55
C THR A 234 12.72 8.78 14.96
N PRO A 235 12.03 7.83 14.29
CA PRO A 235 10.70 7.40 14.73
C PRO A 235 10.79 6.65 16.07
N VAL A 236 9.87 6.93 16.97
CA VAL A 236 9.74 6.24 18.26
C VAL A 236 8.36 5.60 18.37
N ASP A 237 8.32 4.40 18.96
CA ASP A 237 7.06 3.72 19.29
C ASP A 237 6.55 4.20 20.67
N VAL A 238 5.46 3.59 21.16
CA VAL A 238 4.87 3.94 22.46
C VAL A 238 5.86 3.72 23.61
N SER A 239 6.70 2.69 23.52
CA SER A 239 7.70 2.37 24.54
C SER A 239 8.84 3.39 24.52
N GLY A 240 9.30 3.78 23.32
CA GLY A 240 10.27 4.85 23.12
C GLY A 240 9.76 6.18 23.67
N LEU A 241 8.51 6.55 23.37
CA LEU A 241 7.89 7.74 23.93
C LEU A 241 7.81 7.70 25.47
N ARG A 242 7.43 6.56 26.07
CA ARG A 242 7.44 6.40 27.53
C ARG A 242 8.83 6.59 28.13
N GLY A 243 9.86 6.06 27.47
CA GLY A 243 11.26 6.29 27.87
C GLY A 243 11.62 7.78 27.84
N LEU A 244 11.20 8.50 26.79
CA LEU A 244 11.45 9.94 26.64
C LEU A 244 10.74 10.79 27.70
N LEU A 245 9.57 10.36 28.18
CA LEU A 245 8.79 11.07 29.20
C LEU A 245 9.25 10.77 30.64
N SER A 246 10.01 9.70 30.84
CA SER A 246 10.41 9.27 32.18
C SER A 246 11.25 10.34 32.88
N GLY A 247 10.84 10.74 34.09
CA GLY A 247 11.54 11.74 34.91
C GLY A 247 11.40 13.19 34.47
N ARG A 248 10.59 13.49 33.43
CA ARG A 248 10.36 14.86 32.94
C ARG A 248 9.02 15.42 33.41
N SER A 249 9.00 16.70 33.75
CA SER A 249 7.77 17.47 33.95
C SER A 249 7.12 17.81 32.59
N VAL A 250 5.82 17.55 32.47
CA VAL A 250 5.07 17.69 31.20
C VAL A 250 3.93 18.69 31.36
N CYS A 251 3.90 19.72 30.51
CA CYS A 251 2.78 20.64 30.40
C CYS A 251 1.99 20.37 29.12
N VAL A 252 0.70 20.08 29.23
CA VAL A 252 -0.21 19.97 28.08
C VAL A 252 -0.96 21.29 27.94
N VAL A 253 -0.69 22.02 26.86
CA VAL A 253 -1.31 23.33 26.62
C VAL A 253 -2.60 23.14 25.82
N SER A 254 -3.74 23.46 26.45
CA SER A 254 -5.02 23.49 25.76
C SER A 254 -5.08 24.69 24.80
N ASN A 255 -5.79 24.54 23.69
CA ASN A 255 -5.98 25.63 22.73
C ASN A 255 -7.16 26.56 23.12
N ALA A 256 -7.43 26.68 24.41
CA ALA A 256 -8.52 27.51 24.93
C ALA A 256 -8.18 29.01 24.85
N ALA A 257 -9.20 29.83 24.61
CA ALA A 257 -9.03 31.29 24.51
C ALA A 257 -8.50 31.90 25.82
N ASP A 258 -8.89 31.35 26.97
CA ASP A 258 -8.47 31.84 28.29
C ASP A 258 -6.97 31.69 28.50
N VAL A 259 -6.40 30.56 28.06
CA VAL A 259 -4.95 30.33 28.12
C VAL A 259 -4.22 31.32 27.18
N ALA A 260 -4.80 31.60 26.01
CA ALA A 260 -4.26 32.57 25.06
C ALA A 260 -4.34 34.04 25.53
N GLY A 261 -5.25 34.34 26.46
CA GLY A 261 -5.38 35.63 27.15
C GLY A 261 -4.61 35.72 28.48
N SER A 262 -4.02 34.62 28.94
CA SER A 262 -3.36 34.54 30.24
C SER A 262 -1.96 35.16 30.26
N THR A 263 -1.30 35.08 31.43
CA THR A 263 0.12 35.41 31.64
C THR A 263 0.98 34.18 31.99
N LEU A 264 0.48 32.97 31.69
CA LEU A 264 1.11 31.71 32.08
C LEU A 264 2.31 31.32 31.19
N GLY A 265 2.66 32.12 30.18
CA GLY A 265 3.61 31.68 29.17
C GLY A 265 5.00 31.34 29.70
N ALA A 266 5.51 32.10 30.67
CA ALA A 266 6.79 31.80 31.32
C ALA A 266 6.75 30.52 32.17
N GLU A 267 5.61 30.25 32.81
CA GLU A 267 5.39 29.03 33.59
C GLU A 267 5.31 27.81 32.67
N ILE A 268 4.55 27.91 31.58
CA ILE A 268 4.44 26.87 30.55
C ILE A 268 5.82 26.52 29.97
N ASP A 269 6.63 27.52 29.63
CA ASP A 269 7.97 27.33 29.10
C ASP A 269 8.97 26.82 30.14
N GLY A 270 8.62 26.80 31.43
CA GLY A 270 9.42 26.24 32.51
C GLY A 270 9.41 24.71 32.60
N TYR A 271 8.45 24.04 31.96
CA TYR A 271 8.36 22.57 31.98
C TYR A 271 9.43 21.92 31.08
N ASP A 272 9.82 20.69 31.42
CA ASP A 272 10.80 19.92 30.64
C ASP A 272 10.28 19.60 29.23
N LEU A 273 8.97 19.33 29.14
CA LEU A 273 8.28 19.07 27.87
C LEU A 273 6.95 19.82 27.78
N VAL A 274 6.81 20.65 26.74
CA VAL A 274 5.54 21.30 26.40
C VAL A 274 4.86 20.55 25.26
N VAL A 275 3.69 19.98 25.55
CA VAL A 275 2.83 19.25 24.62
C VAL A 275 1.74 20.18 24.11
N ARG A 276 1.55 20.23 22.80
CA ARG A 276 0.47 21.01 22.16
C ARG A 276 -0.35 20.12 21.25
N CYS A 277 -1.65 20.35 21.21
CA CYS A 277 -2.58 19.54 20.43
C CYS A 277 -3.10 20.29 19.20
N ASP A 278 -3.21 19.60 18.06
CA ASP A 278 -3.84 20.09 16.83
C ASP A 278 -3.32 21.48 16.37
N THR A 279 -4.20 22.35 15.92
CA THR A 279 -3.85 23.72 15.53
C THR A 279 -3.77 24.60 16.78
N PHE A 280 -2.60 25.15 17.10
CA PHE A 280 -2.40 26.03 18.27
C PHE A 280 -1.82 27.40 17.90
N ARG A 281 -2.06 28.42 18.73
CA ARG A 281 -1.48 29.76 18.58
C ARG A 281 -0.42 30.02 19.66
N ILE A 282 0.75 30.48 19.21
CA ILE A 282 1.85 30.89 20.11
C ILE A 282 1.68 32.37 20.44
N ARG A 283 1.63 32.67 21.73
CA ARG A 283 1.73 34.01 22.30
C ARG A 283 2.63 33.91 23.53
N ALA A 284 3.84 34.44 23.44
CA ALA A 284 4.87 34.34 24.48
C ALA A 284 4.33 34.61 25.90
N ARG A 285 3.50 35.65 26.05
CA ARG A 285 2.91 36.04 27.35
C ARG A 285 1.92 35.01 27.92
N GLY A 286 1.08 34.40 27.08
CA GLY A 286 -0.05 33.58 27.54
C GLY A 286 0.13 32.08 27.34
N THR A 287 0.66 31.67 26.19
CA THR A 287 0.78 30.25 25.83
C THR A 287 2.21 29.73 25.82
N GLY A 288 3.22 30.59 26.07
CA GLY A 288 4.64 30.25 25.96
C GLY A 288 5.08 30.06 24.51
N GLU A 289 6.39 29.95 24.28
CA GLU A 289 7.00 29.78 22.96
C GLU A 289 7.53 28.36 22.72
N ARG A 290 7.76 27.57 23.78
CA ARG A 290 8.30 26.22 23.65
C ARG A 290 7.25 25.25 23.11
N THR A 291 7.71 24.35 22.26
CA THR A 291 6.96 23.17 21.80
C THR A 291 7.95 22.01 21.77
N GLY A 292 7.77 21.05 22.67
CA GLY A 292 8.59 19.84 22.73
C GLY A 292 7.93 18.65 22.06
N LEU A 293 6.60 18.57 22.12
CA LEU A 293 5.80 17.53 21.47
C LEU A 293 4.54 18.13 20.86
N HIS A 294 4.25 17.79 19.61
CA HIS A 294 3.01 18.16 18.93
C HIS A 294 2.15 16.91 18.77
N ALA A 295 1.08 16.83 19.56
CA ALA A 295 0.06 15.80 19.43
C ALA A 295 -0.96 16.23 18.37
N VAL A 296 -1.31 15.32 17.47
CA VAL A 296 -2.27 15.61 16.40
C VAL A 296 -3.37 14.57 16.41
N SER A 297 -4.60 15.04 16.49
CA SER A 297 -5.80 14.23 16.30
C SER A 297 -5.95 13.93 14.82
N LEU A 298 -6.03 12.65 14.47
CA LEU A 298 -6.41 12.24 13.13
C LEU A 298 -7.84 12.72 12.85
N ARG A 299 -8.00 13.63 11.89
CA ARG A 299 -9.32 14.02 11.35
C ARG A 299 -9.47 13.40 9.96
N GLY A 300 -10.45 12.51 9.81
CA GLY A 300 -10.74 11.75 8.58
C GLY A 300 -10.26 10.29 8.65
N ASP A 301 -10.68 9.50 7.66
CA ASP A 301 -10.43 8.04 7.61
C ASP A 301 -8.97 7.66 7.33
N SER A 302 -8.12 8.62 6.92
CA SER A 302 -6.71 8.38 6.63
C SER A 302 -5.78 9.57 6.90
N PRO A 303 -4.49 9.34 7.27
CA PRO A 303 -3.55 10.39 7.73
C PRO A 303 -3.22 11.50 6.71
N TRP A 304 -3.54 11.29 5.44
CA TRP A 304 -3.17 12.16 4.32
C TRP A 304 -4.34 13.01 3.80
N GLN A 305 -5.56 12.78 4.31
CA GLN A 305 -6.76 13.56 3.98
C GLN A 305 -7.02 14.70 4.99
N GLY A 306 -6.25 14.76 6.07
CA GLY A 306 -6.26 15.87 7.01
C GLY A 306 -5.58 17.12 6.45
N PRO A 307 -5.81 18.30 7.06
CA PRO A 307 -5.19 19.55 6.63
C PRO A 307 -3.65 19.45 6.57
N ALA A 308 -3.06 20.06 5.54
CA ALA A 308 -1.62 20.06 5.32
C ALA A 308 -0.86 20.65 6.53
N TRP A 309 0.25 20.01 6.90
CA TRP A 309 1.08 20.41 8.02
C TRP A 309 1.82 21.69 7.67
N THR A 310 1.45 22.80 8.31
CA THR A 310 2.05 24.11 8.01
C THR A 310 3.25 24.46 8.89
N ARG A 311 3.60 23.61 9.87
CA ARG A 311 4.69 23.88 10.82
C ARG A 311 5.55 22.65 11.06
N ARG A 312 6.86 22.80 10.93
CA ARG A 312 7.85 21.83 11.44
C ARG A 312 7.94 22.02 12.96
N ALA A 313 7.60 21.00 13.72
CA ALA A 313 7.93 20.93 15.14
C ALA A 313 9.19 20.09 15.28
N GLY A 314 10.31 20.71 15.66
CA GLY A 314 11.49 19.95 16.05
C GLY A 314 11.25 19.35 17.44
N ILE A 315 11.46 18.05 17.59
CA ILE A 315 11.74 17.51 18.93
C ILE A 315 13.12 18.09 19.28
N ARG A 316 13.13 19.12 20.13
CA ARG A 316 14.39 19.61 20.70
C ARG A 316 14.82 18.57 21.75
N LEU A 317 15.83 17.79 21.38
CA LEU A 317 16.62 16.94 22.27
C LEU A 317 17.45 17.83 23.20
#